data_AF-C9XYP8-F1
#
_entry.id   AF-C9XYP8-F1
#
_cell.length_a   1.000
_cell.length_b   1.000
_cell.length_c   1.000
_cell.angle_alpha   90.00
_cell.angle_beta   90.00
_cell.angle_gamma   90.00
#
_symmetry.space_group_name_H-M   'P 1'
#
loop_
_entity.id
_entity.type
_entity.pdbx_description
1 polymer ?
#
loop_
_entity_poly.entity_id
_entity_poly.type
_entity_poly.pdbx_seq_one_letter_code
_entity_poly.pdbx_strand_id
1 'polypeptide(L)' 'MIQESIDAYPGNCPCPYNAMRNGRACGGRSAWSRAGGYSPVCYKREVTAEMVRQWRERNE' A
#
# COMPACT_ATOMS: atom_id res chain seq x y z
N MET A 1 -3.51 -5.01 7.63
CA MET A 1 -2.67 -5.43 6.49
C MET A 1 -2.55 -4.41 5.35
N ILE A 2 -3.54 -4.20 4.46
CA ILE A 2 -3.41 -3.19 3.38
C ILE A 2 -3.19 -1.81 3.99
N GLN A 3 -4.01 -1.45 4.98
CA GLN A 3 -3.87 -0.19 5.70
C GLN A 3 -2.48 -0.07 6.38
N GLU A 4 -2.04 -1.11 7.09
CA GLU A 4 -0.68 -1.16 7.66
C GLU A 4 0.42 -0.95 6.61
N SER A 5 0.27 -1.53 5.41
CA SER A 5 1.23 -1.32 4.32
C SER A 5 1.23 0.12 3.79
N ILE A 6 0.07 0.78 3.79
CA ILE A 6 -0.08 2.19 3.42
C ILE A 6 0.54 3.08 4.49
N ASP A 7 0.27 2.80 5.76
CA ASP A 7 0.73 3.59 6.91
C ASP A 7 2.24 3.45 7.14
N ALA A 8 2.82 2.31 6.79
CA ALA A 8 4.27 2.07 6.85
C ALA A 8 5.04 2.90 5.81
N TYR A 9 4.38 3.45 4.79
CA TYR A 9 5.05 4.26 3.78
C TYR A 9 5.22 5.71 4.29
N PRO A 10 6.47 6.22 4.42
CA PRO A 10 6.72 7.51 5.05
C PRO A 10 6.37 8.72 4.17
N GLY A 11 6.05 8.50 2.90
CA GLY A 11 5.84 9.53 1.90
C GLY A 11 4.37 9.78 1.56
N ASN A 12 4.15 10.80 0.75
CA ASN A 12 2.87 10.98 0.07
C ASN A 12 2.78 10.02 -1.12
N CYS A 13 1.58 9.54 -1.43
CA CYS A 13 1.31 8.61 -2.53
C CYS A 13 1.87 7.17 -2.37
N PRO A 14 1.47 6.40 -1.34
CA PRO A 14 1.75 4.97 -1.33
C PRO A 14 1.05 4.23 -2.48
N CYS A 15 -0.26 4.43 -2.65
CA CYS A 15 -1.08 3.76 -3.67
C CYS A 15 -1.61 4.72 -4.75
N PRO A 16 -2.00 4.20 -5.95
CA PRO A 16 -2.46 5.04 -7.06
C PRO A 16 -3.71 5.86 -6.72
N TYR A 17 -4.56 5.34 -5.86
CA TYR A 17 -5.82 5.95 -5.45
C TYR A 17 -5.69 6.91 -4.26
N ASN A 18 -4.53 7.01 -3.61
CA ASN A 18 -4.34 8.03 -2.58
C ASN A 18 -4.39 9.43 -3.18
N ALA A 19 -4.79 10.41 -2.35
CA ALA A 19 -4.87 11.79 -2.75
C ALA A 19 -3.56 12.54 -2.44
N MET A 20 -3.11 13.33 -3.41
CA MET A 20 -2.09 14.35 -3.22
C MET A 20 -2.64 15.53 -2.39
N ARG A 21 -1.76 16.43 -1.94
CA ARG A 21 -2.15 17.65 -1.19
C ARG A 21 -3.12 18.56 -1.93
N ASN A 22 -3.17 18.48 -3.26
CA ASN A 22 -4.09 19.24 -4.11
C ASN A 22 -5.38 18.47 -4.45
N GLY A 23 -5.66 17.35 -3.78
CA GLY A 23 -6.86 16.53 -3.95
C GLY A 23 -6.85 15.60 -5.17
N ARG A 24 -5.83 15.65 -6.04
CA ARG A 24 -5.72 14.74 -7.20
C ARG A 24 -5.24 13.36 -6.77
N ALA A 25 -5.68 12.31 -7.47
CA ALA A 25 -5.15 10.97 -7.29
C ALA A 25 -3.66 10.90 -7.66
N CYS A 26 -2.90 10.09 -6.92
CA CYS A 26 -1.48 9.88 -7.15
C CYS A 26 -1.18 9.21 -8.50
N GLY A 27 -2.03 8.27 -8.93
CA GLY A 27 -1.88 7.53 -10.17
C GLY A 27 -0.47 6.93 -10.32
N GLY A 28 0.15 7.17 -11.47
CA GLY A 28 1.50 6.70 -11.79
C GLY A 28 2.62 7.31 -10.92
N ARG A 29 2.31 8.29 -10.07
CA ARG A 29 3.28 8.83 -9.09
C ARG A 29 3.31 8.02 -7.79
N SER A 30 2.41 7.07 -7.60
CA SER A 30 2.42 6.25 -6.39
C SER A 30 3.66 5.36 -6.30
N ALA A 31 4.08 5.05 -5.07
CA ALA A 31 5.14 4.07 -4.81
C ALA A 31 4.83 2.74 -5.50
N TRP A 32 3.58 2.28 -5.39
CA TRP A 32 3.08 1.08 -6.07
C TRP A 32 3.28 1.10 -7.61
N SER A 33 3.15 2.26 -8.25
CA SER A 33 3.28 2.37 -9.72
C SER A 33 4.71 2.59 -10.19
N ARG A 34 5.60 3.07 -9.32
CA ARG A 34 6.97 3.43 -9.70
C ARG A 34 7.90 2.22 -9.58
N ALA A 35 8.71 1.99 -10.60
CA ALA A 35 9.72 0.95 -10.56
C ALA A 35 10.89 1.35 -9.64
N GLY A 36 11.38 0.40 -8.84
CA GLY A 36 12.66 0.53 -8.11
C GLY A 36 12.60 1.21 -6.75
N GLY A 37 11.61 0.91 -5.90
CA GLY A 37 11.52 1.47 -4.55
C GLY A 37 10.56 0.69 -3.64
N TYR A 38 9.84 1.42 -2.78
CA TYR A 38 8.79 0.86 -1.95
C TYR A 38 7.67 0.26 -2.82
N SER A 39 7.27 -0.98 -2.50
CA SER A 39 6.16 -1.68 -3.16
C SER A 39 5.05 -1.97 -2.14
N PRO A 40 4.29 -0.94 -1.71
CA PRO A 40 3.20 -1.15 -0.76
C PRO A 40 2.10 -2.03 -1.36
N VAL A 41 1.38 -2.77 -0.51
CA VAL A 41 0.21 -3.55 -0.92
C VAL A 41 -0.98 -2.60 -1.04
N CYS A 42 -1.59 -2.52 -2.22
CA CYS A 42 -2.62 -1.52 -2.49
C CYS A 42 -3.99 -2.12 -2.81
N TYR A 43 -4.04 -3.35 -3.32
CA TYR A 43 -5.28 -3.98 -3.76
C TYR A 43 -5.51 -5.33 -3.07
N LYS A 44 -6.78 -5.69 -2.88
CA LYS A 44 -7.17 -6.99 -2.29
C LYS A 44 -6.59 -8.19 -3.05
N ARG A 45 -6.46 -8.08 -4.36
CA ARG A 45 -5.89 -9.13 -5.22
C ARG A 45 -4.41 -9.44 -4.92
N GLU A 46 -3.71 -8.55 -4.24
CA GLU A 46 -2.31 -8.73 -3.84
C GLU A 46 -2.20 -9.39 -2.47
N VAL A 47 -3.30 -9.51 -1.73
CA VAL A 47 -3.34 -10.17 -0.43
C VAL A 47 -3.38 -11.68 -0.64
N THR A 48 -2.30 -12.35 -0.24
CA THR A 48 -2.19 -13.80 -0.31
C THR A 48 -2.69 -14.46 0.98
N ALA A 49 -3.04 -15.75 0.90
CA ALA A 49 -3.41 -16.53 2.08
C ALA A 49 -2.31 -16.54 3.15
N GLU A 50 -1.04 -16.52 2.72
CA GLU A 50 0.12 -16.47 3.62
C GLU A 50 0.17 -15.16 4.40
N MET A 51 -0.06 -14.02 3.73
CA MET A 51 -0.10 -12.73 4.42
C MET A 51 -1.22 -12.70 5.47
N VAL A 52 -2.38 -13.31 5.17
CA VAL A 52 -3.52 -13.37 6.11
C VAL A 52 -3.16 -14.22 7.32
N ARG A 53 -2.54 -15.38 7.12
CA ARG A 53 -2.08 -16.24 8.21
C ARG A 53 -1.10 -15.51 9.12
N GLN A 54 -0.07 -14.90 8.56
CA GLN A 54 0.92 -14.14 9.32
C GLN A 54 0.31 -12.95 10.07
N TRP A 55 -0.71 -12.31 9.50
CA TRP A 55 -1.41 -11.22 10.19
C TRP A 55 -2.20 -11.74 11.39
N ARG A 56 -2.88 -12.89 11.29
CA ARG A 56 -3.61 -13.51 12.41
C ARG A 56 -2.66 -13.91 13.54
N GLU A 57 -1.56 -14.60 13.21
CA GLU A 57 -0.54 -15.01 14.19
C GLU A 57 0.08 -13.86 15.00
N ARG A 58 0.07 -12.63 14.46
CA ARG A 58 0.59 -11.43 15.14
C ARG A 58 -0.46 -10.64 15.93
N ASN A 59 -1.75 -10.84 15.69
CA ASN A 59 -2.84 -10.02 16.23
C ASN A 59 -3.86 -10.82 17.06
N GLU A 60 -3.68 -12.14 17.17
CA GLU A 60 -4.35 -13.03 18.12
C GLU A 60 -3.43 -13.30 19.32
#